data_AF-D4NY64-F1
#
_entry.id   AF-D4NY64-F1
#
_cell.length_a   1.000
_cell.length_b   1.000
_cell.length_c   1.000
_cell.angle_alpha   90.00
_cell.angle_beta   90.00
_cell.angle_gamma   90.00
#
_symmetry.space_group_name_H-M   'P 1'
#
loop_
_entity.id
_entity.type
_entity.pdbx_description
1 polymer ?
#
loop_
_entity_poly.entity_id
_entity_poly.type
_entity_poly.pdbx_seq_one_letter_code
_entity_poly.pdbx_strand_id
1 'polypeptide(L)'
;MNKVTFIFVVMLMCPYDIFADVRNMVESLRMACDLQRDTPEHDSTVQRIRKQMSDFVSFYRRNPNVAGSPSFSTIYTAINTVAGHYTTFGTEYPIPEKRKARLEQQFKDIERAVSRGR
;
A
#
# COMPACT_ATOMS: atom_id res chain seq x y z
N MET A 1 -23.49 6.02 24.67
CA MET A 1 -22.07 5.99 24.22
C MET A 1 -22.07 6.21 22.71
N ASN A 2 -21.65 7.39 22.25
CA ASN A 2 -21.87 7.81 20.86
C ASN A 2 -20.74 7.28 19.96
N LYS A 3 -21.08 6.87 18.73
CA LYS A 3 -20.14 6.28 17.75
C LYS A 3 -18.88 7.14 17.52
N VAL A 4 -18.97 8.45 17.70
CA VAL A 4 -17.86 9.41 17.57
C VAL A 4 -16.80 9.23 18.67
N THR A 5 -17.23 8.93 19.90
CA THR A 5 -16.33 8.70 21.04
C THR A 5 -15.59 7.36 20.89
N PHE A 6 -16.19 6.37 20.24
CA PHE A 6 -15.58 5.05 20.06
C PHE A 6 -14.41 5.09 19.07
N ILE A 7 -14.50 5.91 18.00
CA ILE A 7 -13.40 6.11 17.05
C ILE A 7 -12.20 6.77 17.73
N PHE A 8 -12.44 7.78 18.57
CA PHE A 8 -11.37 8.49 19.29
C PHE A 8 -10.63 7.60 20.30
N VAL A 9 -11.32 6.66 20.95
CA VAL A 9 -10.71 5.75 21.95
C VAL A 9 -9.92 4.62 21.27
N VAL A 10 -10.37 4.09 20.13
CA VAL A 10 -9.62 3.08 19.37
C VAL A 10 -8.34 3.66 18.74
N MET A 11 -8.36 4.94 18.35
CA MET A 11 -7.19 5.65 17.81
C MET A 11 -6.08 5.87 18.85
N LEU A 12 -6.40 5.84 20.16
CA LEU A 12 -5.43 6.02 21.25
C LEU A 12 -4.63 4.77 21.62
N MET A 13 -4.97 3.58 21.10
CA MET A 13 -4.25 2.32 21.42
C MET A 13 -3.29 1.84 20.33
N CYS A 14 -3.16 2.55 19.20
CA CYS A 14 -2.20 2.22 18.15
C CYS A 14 -1.30 3.44 17.88
N PRO A 15 0.00 3.41 18.20
CA PRO A 15 0.90 4.55 17.96
C PRO A 15 1.14 4.88 16.47
N TYR A 16 0.48 4.15 15.56
CA TYR A 16 0.62 4.28 14.10
C TYR A 16 -0.68 4.75 13.45
N ASP A 17 -0.60 5.81 12.66
CA ASP A 17 -1.69 6.31 11.83
C ASP A 17 -1.76 5.48 10.54
N ILE A 18 -2.69 4.53 10.52
CA ILE A 18 -2.96 3.70 9.33
C ILE A 18 -3.18 4.53 8.07
N PHE A 19 -3.85 5.67 8.16
CA PHE A 19 -4.14 6.49 6.99
C PHE A 19 -2.89 7.15 6.44
N ALA A 20 -1.94 7.52 7.31
CA ALA A 20 -0.63 7.98 6.89
C ALA A 20 0.18 6.84 6.26
N ASP A 21 0.17 5.66 6.86
CA ASP A 21 0.92 4.51 6.35
C ASP A 21 0.38 4.01 5.01
N VAL A 22 -0.94 4.00 4.81
CA VAL A 22 -1.58 3.67 3.54
C VAL A 22 -1.18 4.68 2.46
N ARG A 23 -1.16 5.99 2.77
CA ARG A 23 -0.69 7.02 1.83
C ARG A 23 0.76 6.80 1.43
N ASN A 24 1.64 6.58 2.40
CA ASN A 24 3.05 6.30 2.14
C ASN A 24 3.24 5.04 1.30
N MET A 25 2.42 4.00 1.52
CA MET A 25 2.45 2.78 0.73
C MET A 25 2.00 3.01 -0.72
N VAL A 26 0.95 3.80 -0.94
CA VAL A 26 0.50 4.18 -2.30
C VAL A 26 1.65 4.85 -3.07
N GLU A 27 2.34 5.81 -2.45
CA GLU A 27 3.48 6.49 -3.09
C GLU A 27 4.61 5.52 -3.44
N SER A 28 4.94 4.58 -2.55
CA SER A 28 5.93 3.53 -2.83
C SER A 28 5.50 2.61 -3.98
N LEU A 29 4.23 2.25 -4.07
CA LEU A 29 3.71 1.41 -5.16
C LEU A 29 3.66 2.15 -6.50
N ARG A 30 3.36 3.46 -6.47
CA ARG A 30 3.39 4.32 -7.67
C ARG A 30 4.83 4.47 -8.17
N MET A 31 5.78 4.71 -7.27
CA MET A 31 7.22 4.70 -7.58
C MET A 31 7.68 3.35 -8.17
N ALA A 32 7.20 2.21 -7.64
CA ALA A 32 7.49 0.89 -8.22
C ALA A 32 6.94 0.73 -9.65
N CYS A 33 5.83 1.39 -9.98
CA CYS A 33 5.28 1.37 -11.34
C CYS A 33 6.14 2.20 -12.30
N ASP A 34 6.76 3.28 -11.83
CA ASP A 34 7.47 4.24 -12.68
C ASP A 34 8.98 4.02 -12.73
N LEU A 35 9.51 3.14 -11.89
CA LEU A 35 10.94 2.86 -11.81
C LEU A 35 11.48 2.28 -13.14
N GLN A 36 12.53 2.92 -13.68
CA GLN A 36 13.26 2.48 -14.85
C GLN A 36 14.60 1.85 -14.46
N ARG A 37 14.99 0.81 -15.21
CA ARG A 37 16.17 -0.02 -14.94
C ARG A 37 17.50 0.73 -15.03
N ASP A 38 17.56 1.79 -15.82
CA ASP A 38 18.76 2.57 -16.10
C ASP A 38 19.13 3.59 -15.01
N THR A 39 18.37 3.62 -13.91
CA THR A 39 18.67 4.48 -12.77
C THR A 39 19.70 3.83 -11.83
N PRO A 40 20.76 4.54 -11.39
CA PRO A 40 21.76 4.00 -10.45
C PRO A 40 21.15 3.51 -9.13
N GLU A 41 20.03 4.11 -8.72
CA GLU A 41 19.32 3.81 -7.48
C GLU A 41 18.25 2.71 -7.65
N HIS A 42 18.16 2.06 -8.81
CA HIS A 42 17.13 1.06 -9.11
C HIS A 42 17.06 -0.03 -8.04
N ASP A 43 18.17 -0.73 -7.80
CA ASP A 43 18.18 -1.91 -6.93
C ASP A 43 17.90 -1.56 -5.48
N SER A 44 18.49 -0.47 -4.99
CA SER A 44 18.26 0.01 -3.61
C SER A 44 16.82 0.47 -3.43
N THR A 45 16.23 1.10 -4.44
CA THR A 45 14.82 1.53 -4.44
C THR A 45 13.87 0.34 -4.44
N VAL A 46 14.10 -0.65 -5.32
CA VAL A 46 13.31 -1.89 -5.35
C VAL A 46 13.39 -2.63 -4.02
N GLN A 47 14.59 -2.79 -3.45
CA GLN A 47 14.75 -3.47 -2.16
C GLN A 47 13.99 -2.74 -1.05
N ARG A 48 14.06 -1.41 -1.01
CA ARG A 48 13.31 -0.58 -0.06
C ARG A 48 11.80 -0.77 -0.21
N ILE A 49 11.26 -0.72 -1.43
CA ILE A 49 9.82 -0.90 -1.68
C ILE A 49 9.37 -2.31 -1.28
N ARG A 50 10.14 -3.34 -1.64
CA ARG A 50 9.84 -4.74 -1.24
C ARG A 50 9.81 -4.91 0.27
N LYS A 51 10.75 -4.30 0.98
CA LYS A 51 10.76 -4.30 2.44
C LYS A 51 9.54 -3.59 3.01
N GLN A 52 9.21 -2.40 2.51
CA GLN A 52 8.02 -1.65 2.93
C GLN A 52 6.74 -2.47 2.72
N MET A 53 6.56 -3.12 1.56
CA MET A 53 5.40 -3.99 1.29
C MET A 53 5.29 -5.13 2.31
N SER A 54 6.40 -5.82 2.58
CA SER A 54 6.46 -6.94 3.53
C SER A 54 6.14 -6.49 4.96
N ASP A 55 6.75 -5.38 5.40
CA ASP A 55 6.56 -4.84 6.75
C ASP A 55 5.11 -4.39 6.95
N PHE A 56 4.56 -3.65 5.98
CA PHE A 56 3.17 -3.18 6.01
C PHE A 56 2.17 -4.33 6.11
N VAL A 57 2.29 -5.33 5.23
CA VAL A 57 1.43 -6.52 5.25
C VAL A 57 1.56 -7.28 6.56
N SER A 58 2.79 -7.51 7.03
CA SER A 58 3.05 -8.29 8.25
C SER A 58 2.47 -7.63 9.49
N PHE A 59 2.54 -6.30 9.56
CA PHE A 59 2.03 -5.50 10.67
C PHE A 59 0.50 -5.47 10.66
N TYR A 60 -0.10 -5.04 9.55
CA TYR A 60 -1.53 -4.74 9.51
C TYR A 60 -2.44 -5.95 9.31
N ARG A 61 -1.96 -7.04 8.70
CA ARG A 61 -2.82 -8.24 8.47
C ARG A 61 -3.33 -8.88 9.76
N ARG A 62 -2.64 -8.67 10.88
CA ARG A 62 -2.96 -9.27 12.19
C ARG A 62 -3.90 -8.39 13.01
N ASN A 63 -4.18 -7.17 12.56
CA ASN A 63 -5.05 -6.23 13.27
C ASN A 63 -6.49 -6.34 12.72
N PRO A 64 -7.45 -6.93 13.46
CA PRO A 64 -8.81 -7.13 12.97
C PRO A 64 -9.56 -5.81 12.74
N ASN A 65 -9.18 -4.73 13.45
CA ASN A 65 -9.76 -3.40 13.24
C ASN A 65 -9.34 -2.77 11.91
N VAL A 66 -8.25 -3.26 11.32
CA VAL A 66 -7.68 -2.78 10.06
C VAL A 66 -8.04 -3.70 8.90
N ALA A 67 -7.98 -5.02 9.11
CA ALA A 67 -8.21 -6.01 8.06
C ALA A 67 -9.59 -5.90 7.38
N GLY A 68 -10.59 -5.37 8.08
CA GLY A 68 -11.94 -5.15 7.55
C GLY A 68 -12.16 -3.81 6.80
N SER A 69 -11.16 -2.93 6.75
CA SER A 69 -11.29 -1.63 6.07
C SER A 69 -11.29 -1.78 4.54
N PRO A 70 -12.16 -1.05 3.81
CA PRO A 70 -12.10 -0.97 2.35
C PRO A 70 -10.76 -0.48 1.79
N SER A 71 -10.13 0.53 2.40
CA SER A 71 -8.81 1.01 1.94
C SER A 71 -7.74 -0.05 2.16
N PHE A 72 -7.76 -0.74 3.30
CA PHE A 72 -6.82 -1.82 3.60
C PHE A 72 -6.96 -3.02 2.63
N SER A 73 -8.18 -3.43 2.33
CA SER A 73 -8.41 -4.54 1.39
C SER A 73 -7.91 -4.21 -0.03
N THR A 74 -8.10 -2.96 -0.45
CA THR A 74 -7.70 -2.49 -1.78
C THR A 74 -6.18 -2.33 -1.89
N ILE A 75 -5.52 -1.71 -0.90
CA ILE A 75 -4.05 -1.60 -0.87
C ILE A 75 -3.40 -3.00 -0.79
N TYR A 76 -3.96 -3.93 -0.03
CA TYR A 76 -3.46 -5.31 0.03
C TYR A 76 -3.48 -6.01 -1.34
N THR A 77 -4.55 -5.80 -2.11
CA THR A 77 -4.65 -6.31 -3.48
C THR A 77 -3.61 -5.66 -4.41
N ALA A 78 -3.38 -4.35 -4.28
CA ALA A 78 -2.37 -3.65 -5.06
C ALA A 78 -0.95 -4.15 -4.73
N ILE A 79 -0.63 -4.31 -3.44
CA ILE A 79 0.64 -4.89 -2.97
C ILE A 79 0.85 -6.28 -3.58
N ASN A 80 -0.14 -7.16 -3.51
CA ASN A 80 -0.02 -8.52 -4.08
C ASN A 80 0.16 -8.50 -5.61
N THR A 81 -0.43 -7.51 -6.29
CA THR A 81 -0.27 -7.34 -7.75
C THR A 81 1.16 -6.95 -8.12
N VAL A 82 1.79 -6.04 -7.38
CA VAL A 82 3.18 -5.62 -7.56
C VAL A 82 4.15 -6.71 -7.13
N ALA A 83 3.98 -7.27 -5.93
CA ALA A 83 4.80 -8.36 -5.42
C ALA A 83 4.75 -9.59 -6.34
N GLY A 84 3.56 -9.96 -6.82
CA GLY A 84 3.39 -11.05 -7.78
C GLY A 84 4.10 -10.80 -9.10
N HIS A 85 4.15 -9.55 -9.58
CA HIS A 85 4.96 -9.20 -10.75
C HIS A 85 6.44 -9.49 -10.51
N TYR A 86 6.99 -9.02 -9.39
CA TYR A 86 8.40 -9.26 -9.05
C TYR A 86 8.72 -10.74 -8.85
N THR A 87 7.79 -11.54 -8.32
CA THR A 87 7.97 -12.98 -8.18
C THR A 87 7.97 -13.70 -9.53
N THR A 88 7.07 -13.32 -10.45
CA THR A 88 6.92 -14.03 -11.73
C THR A 88 7.93 -13.59 -12.79
N PHE A 89 8.22 -12.29 -12.87
CA PHE A 89 9.04 -11.72 -13.95
C PHE A 89 10.41 -11.25 -13.45
N GLY A 90 10.57 -10.98 -12.15
CA GLY A 90 11.75 -10.35 -11.60
C GLY A 90 11.59 -8.84 -11.46
N THR A 91 12.62 -8.19 -10.93
CA THR A 91 12.64 -6.75 -10.65
C THR A 91 13.12 -5.91 -11.83
N GLU A 92 13.77 -6.54 -12.80
CA GLU A 92 14.32 -5.91 -14.00
C GLU A 92 13.28 -5.56 -15.06
N TYR A 93 12.10 -6.19 -14.98
CA TYR A 93 11.04 -6.00 -15.96
C TYR A 93 10.05 -4.96 -15.43
N PRO A 94 9.72 -3.93 -16.23
CA PRO A 94 8.74 -2.94 -15.83
C PRO A 94 7.34 -3.55 -15.78
N ILE A 95 6.53 -3.03 -14.87
CA ILE A 95 5.12 -3.40 -14.78
C ILE A 95 4.42 -3.02 -16.11
N PRO A 96 3.68 -3.94 -16.76
CA PRO A 96 3.02 -3.64 -18.02
C PRO A 96 2.01 -2.50 -17.92
N GLU A 97 1.91 -1.66 -18.96
CA GLU A 97 1.11 -0.43 -18.95
C GLU A 97 -0.35 -0.65 -18.57
N LYS A 98 -0.98 -1.70 -19.10
CA LYS A 98 -2.36 -2.07 -18.75
C LYS A 98 -2.51 -2.41 -17.26
N ARG A 99 -1.47 -2.95 -16.62
CA ARG A 99 -1.46 -3.23 -15.18
C ARG A 99 -1.23 -1.96 -14.37
N LYS A 100 -0.32 -1.07 -14.82
CA LYS A 100 -0.13 0.26 -14.22
C LYS A 100 -1.43 1.06 -14.20
N ALA A 101 -2.14 1.13 -15.33
CA ALA A 101 -3.42 1.85 -15.41
C ALA A 101 -4.48 1.32 -14.43
N ARG A 102 -4.49 0.00 -14.19
CA ARG A 102 -5.39 -0.62 -13.18
C ARG A 102 -4.95 -0.28 -11.75
N LEU A 103 -3.66 -0.36 -11.47
CA LEU A 103 -3.09 0.01 -10.17
C LEU A 103 -3.36 1.48 -9.85
N GLU A 104 -3.20 2.37 -10.83
CA GLU A 104 -3.48 3.80 -10.68
C GLU A 104 -4.95 4.07 -10.33
N GLN A 105 -5.90 3.33 -10.93
CA GLN A 105 -7.31 3.42 -10.54
C GLN A 105 -7.52 2.96 -9.08
N GLN A 106 -6.86 1.87 -8.67
CA GLN A 106 -6.91 1.39 -7.29
C GLN A 106 -6.33 2.42 -6.31
N PHE A 107 -5.21 3.07 -6.66
CA PHE A 107 -4.58 4.11 -5.84
C PHE A 107 -5.54 5.28 -5.60
N LYS A 108 -6.21 5.77 -6.64
CA LYS A 108 -7.23 6.84 -6.52
C LYS A 108 -8.38 6.43 -5.61
N ASP A 109 -8.83 5.18 -5.68
CA ASP A 109 -9.92 4.69 -4.84
C ASP A 109 -9.49 4.52 -3.37
N ILE A 110 -8.24 4.12 -3.13
CA ILE A 110 -7.60 4.08 -1.81
C ILE A 110 -7.49 5.49 -1.23
N GLU A 111 -6.92 6.45 -1.95
CA GLU A 111 -6.77 7.85 -1.52
C GLU A 111 -8.14 8.46 -1.15
N ARG A 112 -9.17 8.20 -1.98
CA ARG A 112 -10.56 8.61 -1.69
C ARG A 112 -11.09 7.95 -0.41
N ALA A 113 -10.84 6.66 -0.18
CA ALA A 113 -11.27 5.98 1.03
C ALA A 113 -10.58 6.55 2.28
N VAL A 114 -9.26 6.72 2.21
CA VAL A 114 -8.42 7.30 3.26
C VAL A 114 -8.86 8.72 3.62
N SER A 115 -9.16 9.58 2.63
CA SER A 115 -9.66 10.95 2.87
C SER A 115 -10.98 11.01 3.66
N ARG A 116 -11.70 9.88 3.73
CA ARG A 116 -12.97 9.74 4.47
C ARG A 116 -12.83 8.88 5.71
N GLY A 117 -11.62 8.52 6.11
CA GLY A 117 -11.34 7.65 7.26
C GLY A 117 -11.85 6.22 7.09
N ARG A 118 -11.85 5.69 5.86
CA ARG A 118 -12.33 4.34 5.51
C ARG A 118 -11.24 3.46 4.94
#